data_AF-A0A937JH74-F1
#
_entry.id   AF-A0A937JH74-F1
#
_cell.length_a   1.000
_cell.length_b   1.000
_cell.length_c   1.000
_cell.angle_alpha   90.00
_cell.angle_beta   90.00
_cell.angle_gamma   90.00
#
_symmetry.space_group_name_H-M   'P 1'
#
loop_
_entity.id
_entity.type
_entity.pdbx_description
1 polymer ?
#
loop_
_entity_poly.entity_id
_entity_poly.type
_entity_poly.pdbx_seq_one_letter_code
_entity_poly.pdbx_strand_id
1 'polypeptide(L)'
;MLFLLNDVVFDLDEASPVTPADARRFEKLGFDYLLELGCELFAEDPLLHRNDPARARRLAWLIHDRGPDITAALFAAPAVGCDPALVEPQFCALPDEVLSQLHARARGGKPDAAAVDRAVWGRLAA
;
A
#
# COMPACT_ATOMS: atom_id res chain seq x y z
N MET A 1 -10.42 -8.14 3.47
CA MET A 1 -9.79 -8.38 2.16
C MET A 1 -8.33 -7.99 2.30
N LEU A 2 -7.40 -8.80 1.78
CA LEU A 2 -5.97 -8.53 1.95
C LEU A 2 -5.46 -7.61 0.85
N PHE A 3 -4.57 -6.68 1.21
CA PHE A 3 -3.92 -5.78 0.28
C PHE A 3 -2.45 -5.62 0.63
N LEU A 4 -1.56 -5.77 -0.34
CA LEU A 4 -0.13 -5.56 -0.15
C LEU A 4 0.25 -4.11 -0.45
N LEU A 5 0.80 -3.39 0.54
CA LEU A 5 1.34 -2.05 0.34
C LEU A 5 2.83 -2.05 0.70
N ASN A 6 3.68 -1.77 -0.29
CA ASN A 6 5.12 -2.01 -0.26
C ASN A 6 5.42 -3.46 0.13
N ASP A 7 5.79 -3.71 1.38
CA ASP A 7 6.12 -5.03 1.91
C ASP A 7 5.15 -5.52 3.01
N VAL A 8 4.12 -4.72 3.35
CA VAL A 8 3.17 -5.03 4.44
C VAL A 8 1.82 -5.42 3.86
N VAL A 9 1.30 -6.57 4.30
CA VAL A 9 -0.05 -7.01 3.94
C VAL A 9 -1.05 -6.55 5.00
N PHE A 10 -1.95 -5.66 4.60
CA PHE A 10 -3.05 -5.17 5.41
C PHE A 10 -4.30 -6.02 5.21
N ASP A 11 -5.03 -6.30 6.30
CA ASP A 11 -6.43 -6.72 6.22
C ASP A 11 -7.31 -5.46 6.23
N LEU A 12 -8.00 -5.22 5.12
CA LEU A 12 -8.88 -4.08 4.93
C LEU A 12 -10.26 -4.26 5.60
N ASP A 13 -10.63 -5.49 6.01
CA ASP A 13 -11.92 -5.75 6.68
C ASP A 13 -11.82 -5.62 8.20
N GLU A 14 -10.63 -5.86 8.78
CA GLU A 14 -10.42 -5.93 10.24
C GLU A 14 -10.69 -4.58 10.95
N ALA A 15 -10.68 -3.48 10.20
CA ALA A 15 -11.25 -2.20 10.61
C ALA A 15 -11.40 -1.32 9.37
N SER A 16 -12.62 -1.13 8.87
CA SER A 16 -12.86 -0.15 7.80
C SER A 16 -12.29 1.19 8.25
N PRO A 17 -11.18 1.66 7.66
CA PRO A 17 -10.41 2.75 8.25
C PRO A 17 -10.96 4.11 7.80
N VAL A 18 -12.08 4.10 7.09
CA VAL A 18 -12.73 5.23 6.44
C VAL A 18 -14.14 5.33 7.00
N THR A 19 -14.48 6.47 7.60
CA THR A 19 -15.86 6.69 8.02
C THR A 19 -16.75 6.85 6.78
N PRO A 20 -18.07 6.63 6.86
CA PRO A 20 -18.97 6.92 5.74
C PRO A 20 -18.88 8.37 5.22
N ALA A 21 -18.47 9.31 6.08
CA ALA A 21 -18.22 10.70 5.71
C ALA A 21 -16.94 10.85 4.87
N ASP A 22 -15.88 10.12 5.23
CA ASP A 22 -14.64 10.07 4.47
C ASP A 22 -14.88 9.42 3.10
N ALA A 23 -15.62 8.31 3.05
CA ALA A 23 -15.98 7.63 1.80
C ALA A 23 -16.68 8.58 0.82
N ARG A 24 -17.65 9.38 1.28
CA ARG A 24 -18.34 10.40 0.45
C ARG A 24 -17.43 11.55 -0.01
N ARG A 25 -16.44 11.94 0.79
CA ARG A 25 -15.43 12.93 0.36
C ARG A 25 -14.54 12.32 -0.72
N PHE A 26 -14.18 11.06 -0.54
CA PHE A 26 -13.33 10.33 -1.44
C PHE A 26 -14.02 9.91 -2.73
N GLU A 27 -15.35 9.76 -2.76
CA GLU A 27 -16.18 9.49 -3.95
C GLU A 27 -15.93 10.47 -5.10
N LYS A 28 -15.48 11.70 -4.80
CA LYS A 28 -15.15 12.72 -5.81
C LYS A 28 -13.71 12.68 -6.29
N LEU A 29 -12.84 11.93 -5.62
CA LEU A 29 -11.42 11.83 -5.98
C LEU A 29 -11.26 10.82 -7.12
N GLY A 30 -10.65 11.26 -8.21
CA GLY A 30 -10.21 10.37 -9.28
C GLY A 30 -9.02 9.51 -8.84
N PHE A 31 -8.75 8.46 -9.59
CA PHE A 31 -7.61 7.58 -9.34
C PHE A 31 -6.26 8.33 -9.45
N ASP A 32 -6.14 9.26 -10.40
CA ASP A 32 -4.94 10.11 -10.57
C ASP A 32 -4.63 10.94 -9.32
N TYR A 33 -5.67 11.47 -8.65
CA TYR A 33 -5.48 12.20 -7.40
C TYR A 33 -5.00 11.28 -6.25
N LEU A 34 -5.51 10.05 -6.17
CA LEU A 34 -5.04 9.09 -5.18
C LEU A 34 -3.59 8.70 -5.41
N LEU A 35 -3.18 8.67 -6.68
CA LEU A 35 -1.79 8.42 -7.07
C LEU A 35 -0.87 9.54 -6.57
N GLU A 36 -1.23 10.79 -6.88
CA GLU A 36 -0.50 11.98 -6.43
C GLU A 36 -0.39 12.01 -4.89
N LEU A 37 -1.52 11.78 -4.20
CA LEU A 37 -1.54 11.68 -2.74
C LEU A 37 -0.61 10.58 -2.21
N GLY A 38 -0.63 9.40 -2.82
CA GLY A 38 0.27 8.31 -2.44
C GLY A 38 1.74 8.70 -2.60
N CYS A 39 2.10 9.34 -3.71
CA CYS A 39 3.46 9.84 -3.94
C CYS A 39 3.87 10.89 -2.91
N GLU A 40 3.02 11.87 -2.59
CA GLU A 40 3.28 12.88 -1.56
C GLU A 40 3.52 12.25 -0.19
N LEU A 41 2.66 11.31 0.20
CA LEU A 41 2.73 10.61 1.47
C LEU A 41 4.04 9.83 1.65
N PHE A 42 4.48 9.12 0.61
CA PHE A 42 5.70 8.33 0.66
C PHE A 42 6.96 9.14 0.40
N ALA A 43 6.86 10.28 -0.27
CA ALA A 43 7.93 11.26 -0.31
C ALA A 43 8.19 11.85 1.09
N GLU A 44 7.13 12.17 1.84
CA GLU A 44 7.23 12.65 3.23
C GLU A 44 7.79 11.55 4.15
N ASP A 45 7.25 10.33 4.08
CA ASP A 45 7.69 9.18 4.88
C ASP A 45 7.78 7.90 4.03
N PRO A 46 8.98 7.53 3.55
CA PRO A 46 9.19 6.30 2.77
C PRO A 46 8.79 5.01 3.53
N LEU A 47 8.74 5.05 4.86
CA LEU A 47 8.35 3.95 5.73
C LEU A 47 6.96 4.13 6.33
N LEU A 48 6.09 4.94 5.72
CA LEU A 48 4.74 5.25 6.20
C LEU A 48 3.93 3.99 6.54
N HIS A 49 4.03 2.95 5.72
CA HIS A 49 3.37 1.65 5.91
C HIS A 49 3.73 0.95 7.22
N ARG A 50 4.87 1.30 7.85
CA ARG A 50 5.31 0.83 9.16
C ARG A 50 5.13 1.87 10.26
N ASN A 51 5.40 3.15 9.96
CA ASN A 51 5.38 4.24 10.94
C ASN A 51 3.96 4.70 11.29
N ASP A 52 3.05 4.76 10.30
CA ASP A 52 1.63 5.05 10.48
C ASP A 52 0.78 4.05 9.67
N PRO A 53 0.66 2.79 10.16
CA PRO A 53 -0.07 1.74 9.47
C PRO A 53 -1.57 2.06 9.31
N ALA A 54 -2.14 2.93 10.16
CA ALA A 54 -3.52 3.34 10.04
C ALA A 54 -3.76 4.28 8.85
N ARG A 55 -2.83 5.20 8.57
CA ARG A 55 -2.87 6.07 7.39
C ARG A 55 -2.55 5.29 6.12
N ALA A 56 -1.57 4.39 6.17
CA ALA A 56 -1.24 3.51 5.06
C ALA A 56 -2.39 2.57 4.67
N ARG A 57 -3.09 1.99 5.67
CA ARG A 57 -4.28 1.15 5.42
C ARG A 57 -5.43 1.93 4.79
N ARG A 58 -5.62 3.22 5.11
CA ARG A 58 -6.61 4.09 4.44
C ARG A 58 -6.27 4.28 2.97
N LEU A 59 -5.01 4.55 2.66
CA LEU A 59 -4.55 4.66 1.27
C LEU A 59 -4.78 3.36 0.49
N ALA A 60 -4.40 2.22 1.07
CA ALA A 60 -4.63 0.89 0.47
C ALA A 60 -6.12 0.63 0.19
N TRP A 61 -7.00 0.94 1.15
CA TRP A 61 -8.44 0.84 0.97
C TRP A 61 -8.94 1.72 -0.18
N LEU A 62 -8.48 2.97 -0.26
CA LEU A 62 -8.86 3.90 -1.33
C LEU A 62 -8.40 3.43 -2.70
N ILE A 63 -7.17 2.90 -2.81
CA ILE A 63 -6.65 2.36 -4.06
C ILE A 63 -7.52 1.19 -4.53
N HIS A 64 -7.84 0.25 -3.63
CA HIS A 64 -8.68 -0.90 -3.96
C HIS A 64 -10.13 -0.50 -4.31
N ASP A 65 -10.73 0.41 -3.55
CA ASP A 65 -12.10 0.91 -3.82
C ASP A 65 -12.22 1.53 -5.22
N ARG A 66 -11.15 2.20 -5.70
CA ARG A 66 -11.12 2.81 -7.04
C ARG A 66 -10.65 1.87 -8.14
N GLY A 67 -9.81 0.90 -7.81
CA GLY A 67 -9.30 -0.12 -8.71
C GLY A 67 -9.49 -1.50 -8.08
N PRO A 68 -10.67 -2.12 -8.18
CA PRO A 68 -10.97 -3.37 -7.48
C PRO A 68 -10.08 -4.54 -7.94
N ASP A 69 -9.52 -4.46 -9.16
CA ASP A 69 -8.55 -5.45 -9.66
C ASP A 69 -7.14 -5.25 -9.06
N ILE A 70 -6.88 -4.14 -8.38
CA ILE A 70 -5.61 -3.84 -7.72
C ILE A 70 -5.65 -4.41 -6.31
N THR A 71 -4.69 -5.28 -6.00
CA THR A 71 -4.52 -5.88 -4.68
C THR A 71 -3.12 -5.68 -4.10
N ALA A 72 -2.22 -5.05 -4.86
CA ALA A 72 -0.90 -4.64 -4.42
C ALA A 72 -0.50 -3.28 -4.99
N ALA A 73 0.14 -2.45 -4.16
CA ALA A 73 0.72 -1.18 -4.54
C ALA A 73 2.12 -0.99 -3.94
N LEU A 74 3.02 -0.37 -4.69
CA LEU A 74 4.35 0.01 -4.26
C LEU A 74 4.55 1.51 -4.49
N PHE A 75 4.96 2.22 -3.46
CA PHE A 75 5.39 3.61 -3.53
C PHE A 75 6.85 3.70 -3.10
N ALA A 76 7.71 3.88 -4.09
CA ALA A 76 9.14 3.81 -3.94
C ALA A 76 9.77 5.21 -3.87
N ALA A 77 9.89 5.77 -2.67
CA ALA A 77 10.59 7.03 -2.49
C ALA A 77 12.12 6.81 -2.43
N PRO A 78 12.92 7.53 -3.25
CA PRO A 78 14.37 7.39 -3.25
C PRO A 78 15.03 7.91 -1.96
N ALA A 79 14.38 8.87 -1.27
CA ALA A 79 14.83 9.44 -0.02
C ALA A 79 13.66 10.09 0.74
N VAL A 80 13.83 10.28 2.04
CA VAL A 80 12.91 11.08 2.88
C VAL A 80 12.91 12.53 2.39
N GLY A 81 11.72 13.11 2.23
CA GLY A 81 11.51 14.48 1.78
C GLY A 81 11.89 14.72 0.31
N CYS A 82 11.89 13.67 -0.53
CA CYS A 82 12.15 13.84 -1.96
C CYS A 82 11.01 14.59 -2.66
N ASP A 83 11.25 15.02 -3.90
CA ASP A 83 10.17 15.50 -4.76
C ASP A 83 9.15 14.34 -4.97
N PRO A 84 7.84 14.53 -4.74
CA PRO A 84 6.82 13.52 -5.01
C PRO A 84 6.85 12.97 -6.43
N ALA A 85 7.28 13.77 -7.42
CA ALA A 85 7.43 13.33 -8.81
C ALA A 85 8.53 12.27 -9.00
N LEU A 86 9.42 12.08 -8.02
CA LEU A 86 10.44 11.03 -8.02
C LEU A 86 9.96 9.72 -7.37
N VAL A 87 8.79 9.72 -6.75
CA VAL A 87 8.17 8.50 -6.23
C VAL A 87 7.49 7.80 -7.40
N GLU A 88 8.02 6.64 -7.80
CA GLU A 88 7.45 5.84 -8.88
C GLU A 88 6.46 4.82 -8.33
N PRO A 89 5.14 5.01 -8.53
CA PRO A 89 4.12 4.08 -8.08
C PRO A 89 4.03 2.86 -9.01
N GLN A 90 3.85 1.68 -8.44
CA GLN A 90 3.58 0.44 -9.18
C GLN A 90 2.35 -0.26 -8.60
N PHE A 91 1.56 -0.88 -9.48
CA PHE A 91 0.35 -1.61 -9.09
C PHE A 91 0.31 -2.96 -9.76
N CYS A 92 -0.18 -3.97 -9.04
CA CYS A 92 -0.49 -5.25 -9.63
C CYS A 92 -1.64 -5.96 -8.91
N ALA A 93 -2.17 -6.97 -9.59
CA ALA A 93 -3.08 -7.93 -9.01
C ALA A 93 -2.26 -9.15 -8.55
N LEU A 94 -2.38 -9.49 -7.27
CA LEU A 94 -1.87 -10.72 -6.70
C LEU A 94 -3.02 -11.69 -6.41
N PRO A 95 -2.83 -13.01 -6.65
CA PRO A 95 -3.78 -14.02 -6.20
C PRO A 95 -3.97 -14.01 -4.68
N ASP A 96 -5.19 -14.29 -4.22
CA ASP A 96 -5.55 -14.33 -2.80
C ASP A 96 -4.68 -15.31 -1.99
N GLU A 97 -4.28 -16.43 -2.60
CA GLU A 97 -3.42 -17.42 -1.96
C GLU A 97 -2.02 -16.87 -1.68
N VAL A 98 -1.51 -15.99 -2.55
CA VAL A 98 -0.21 -15.32 -2.36
C VAL A 98 -0.32 -14.33 -1.21
N LEU A 99 -1.34 -13.47 -1.22
CA LEU A 99 -1.58 -12.50 -0.15
C LEU A 99 -1.77 -13.16 1.21
N SER A 100 -2.54 -14.26 1.26
CA SER A 100 -2.79 -15.04 2.48
C SER A 100 -1.50 -15.64 3.05
N GLN A 101 -0.64 -16.19 2.18
CA GLN A 101 0.67 -16.71 2.59
C GLN A 101 1.58 -15.62 3.15
N LEU A 102 1.63 -14.46 2.49
CA LEU A 102 2.41 -13.32 2.96
C LEU A 102 1.91 -12.81 4.31
N HIS A 103 0.59 -12.67 4.48
CA HIS A 103 -0.02 -12.24 5.75
C HIS A 103 0.26 -13.24 6.90
N ALA A 104 0.13 -14.54 6.65
CA ALA A 104 0.42 -15.58 7.65
C ALA A 104 1.89 -15.58 8.08
N ARG A 105 2.84 -15.42 7.13
CA ARG A 105 4.27 -15.35 7.42
C ARG A 105 4.64 -14.14 8.29
N ALA A 106 4.04 -12.98 8.00
CA ALA A 106 4.25 -11.77 8.80
C ALA A 106 3.82 -11.95 10.26
N ARG A 107 2.68 -12.61 10.50
CA ARG A 107 2.18 -12.92 11.86
C ARG A 107 3.02 -13.99 12.59
N GLY A 108 3.71 -14.85 11.85
CA GLY A 108 4.60 -15.89 12.37
C GLY A 108 5.96 -15.41 12.89
N GLY A 109 6.26 -14.10 12.82
CA GLY A 109 7.41 -13.49 13.51
C GLY A 109 8.64 -13.17 12.65
N LYS A 110 8.58 -13.33 11.34
CA LYS A 110 9.59 -12.74 10.44
C LYS A 110 8.90 -12.08 9.23
N PRO A 111 8.61 -10.78 9.30
CA PRO A 111 8.31 -10.01 8.10
C PRO A 111 9.54 -10.08 7.19
N ASP A 112 9.42 -10.78 6.08
CA ASP A 112 10.49 -10.89 5.09
C ASP A 112 10.23 -9.89 3.98
N ALA A 113 10.44 -8.61 4.33
CA ALA A 113 10.29 -7.50 3.41
C ALA A 113 11.08 -7.72 2.12
N ALA A 114 12.29 -8.31 2.26
CA ALA A 114 13.14 -8.67 1.14
C ALA A 114 12.54 -9.78 0.26
N ALA A 115 11.87 -10.77 0.84
CA ALA A 115 11.16 -11.78 0.05
C ALA A 115 9.93 -11.22 -0.64
N VAL A 116 9.19 -10.30 -0.02
CA VAL A 116 8.05 -9.63 -0.66
C VAL A 116 8.53 -8.77 -1.82
N ASP A 117 9.54 -7.92 -1.58
CA ASP A 117 10.16 -7.07 -2.59
C ASP A 117 10.69 -7.86 -3.77
N ARG A 118 11.30 -9.02 -3.52
CA ARG A 118 11.80 -9.88 -4.59
C ARG A 118 10.69 -10.60 -5.33
N ALA A 119 9.73 -11.17 -4.61
CA ALA A 119 8.69 -12.02 -5.19
C ALA A 119 7.61 -11.23 -5.95
N VAL A 120 7.34 -9.99 -5.52
CA VAL A 120 6.28 -9.16 -6.09
C VAL A 120 6.85 -8.04 -6.95
N TRP A 121 7.88 -7.33 -6.45
CA TRP A 121 8.37 -6.10 -7.08
C TRP A 121 9.66 -6.27 -7.90
N GLY A 122 10.29 -7.45 -7.83
CA GLY A 122 11.58 -7.70 -8.48
C GLY A 122 12.74 -6.86 -7.91
N ARG A 123 12.60 -6.32 -6.69
CA ARG A 123 13.62 -5.50 -6.03
C ARG A 123 14.43 -6.32 -5.04
N LEU A 124 15.73 -6.07 -4.96
CA LEU A 124 16.52 -6.47 -3.82
C LEU A 124 16.31 -5.39 -2.76
N ALA A 125 15.58 -5.69 -1.69
CA ALA A 125 15.49 -4.79 -0.54
C ALA A 125 16.91 -4.40 -0.10
N ALA A 126 17.17 -3.11 -0.03
CA ALA A 126 18.48 -2.53 0.30
C ALA A 126 18.80 -2.67 1.79
#